data_AF-A0A8H7QZ94-F1
#
_entry.id   AF-A0A8H7QZ94-F1
#
_cell.length_a   1.000
_cell.length_b   1.000
_cell.length_c   1.000
_cell.angle_alpha   90.00
_cell.angle_beta   90.00
_cell.angle_gamma   90.00
#
_symmetry.space_group_name_H-M   'P 1'
#
loop_
_entity.id
_entity.type
_entity.pdbx_description
1 polymer ?
#
loop_
_entity_poly.entity_id
_entity_poly.type
_entity_poly.pdbx_seq_one_letter_code
_entity_poly.pdbx_strand_id
1 'polypeptide(L)'
;MGCCISHSYFEKGTVHEVTLDADGVAQRVPKGQGTHFIHISPNNETHLEEKSDQPSLPAPTHNNDTNKWPSLATPPSYNSKVAPSSEIKEEKPTA
;
A
#
# COMPACT_ATOMS: atom_id res chain seq x y z
N MET A 1 -0.24 2.30 48.00
CA MET A 1 -0.04 3.28 46.91
C MET A 1 -0.29 2.57 45.59
N GLY A 2 -1.54 2.59 45.12
CA GLY A 2 -1.93 1.96 43.86
C GLY A 2 -1.70 2.95 42.73
N CYS A 3 -0.73 2.66 41.86
CA CYS A 3 -0.46 3.48 40.69
C CYS A 3 -1.55 3.18 39.65
N CYS A 4 -2.55 4.06 39.55
CA CYS A 4 -3.51 4.05 38.45
C CYS A 4 -2.77 4.45 37.18
N ILE A 5 -2.41 3.47 36.35
CA ILE A 5 -1.90 3.72 35.00
C ILE A 5 -3.05 4.35 34.23
N SER A 6 -2.98 5.68 34.09
CA SER A 6 -3.87 6.45 33.23
C SER A 6 -3.79 5.90 31.81
N HIS A 7 -4.93 5.46 31.28
CA HIS A 7 -5.12 4.97 29.90
C HIS A 7 -4.98 6.10 28.85
N SER A 8 -4.01 7.00 29.00
CA SER A 8 -3.67 8.02 28.01
C SER A 8 -2.98 7.45 26.76
N TYR A 9 -2.77 6.13 26.70
CA TYR A 9 -2.26 5.43 25.52
C TYR A 9 -3.36 5.01 24.52
N PHE A 10 -4.65 5.12 24.87
CA PHE A 10 -5.73 4.68 23.98
C PHE A 10 -6.14 5.70 22.91
N GLU A 11 -5.73 6.97 23.02
CA GLU A 11 -6.02 7.99 22.00
C GLU A 11 -5.13 7.86 20.76
N LYS A 12 -3.94 7.28 20.90
CA LYS A 12 -3.00 7.09 19.79
C LYS A 12 -2.97 5.61 19.46
N GLY A 13 -3.42 5.25 18.26
CA GLY A 13 -3.43 3.86 17.79
C GLY A 13 -2.12 3.12 18.05
N THR A 14 -2.20 1.80 18.22
CA THR A 14 -1.02 0.97 18.49
C THR A 14 -0.33 0.63 17.18
N VAL A 15 1.01 0.71 17.14
CA VAL A 15 1.80 0.33 15.96
C VAL A 15 2.71 -0.85 16.29
N HIS A 16 2.67 -1.88 15.46
CA HIS A 16 3.53 -3.07 15.56
C HIS A 16 4.42 -3.20 14.34
N GLU A 17 5.70 -3.47 14.57
CA GLU A 17 6.63 -3.81 13.50
C GLU A 17 6.60 -5.32 13.26
N VAL A 18 6.46 -5.71 12.00
CA VAL A 18 6.25 -7.10 11.58
C VAL A 18 7.06 -7.46 10.34
N THR A 19 7.25 -8.76 10.13
CA THR A 19 7.74 -9.35 8.88
C THR A 19 6.70 -10.35 8.37
N LEU A 20 6.48 -10.38 7.06
CA LEU A 20 5.61 -11.37 6.42
C LEU A 20 6.43 -12.62 6.08
N ASP A 21 5.90 -13.80 6.40
CA ASP A 21 6.49 -15.07 5.95
C ASP A 21 6.06 -15.45 4.52
N ALA A 22 6.49 -16.63 4.05
CA ALA A 22 6.21 -17.09 2.69
C ALA A 22 4.71 -17.28 2.39
N ASP A 23 3.90 -17.48 3.43
CA ASP A 23 2.45 -17.65 3.33
C ASP A 23 1.72 -16.31 3.50
N GLY A 24 2.46 -15.20 3.69
CA GLY A 24 1.93 -13.86 3.90
C GLY A 24 1.45 -13.60 5.33
N VAL A 25 1.82 -14.44 6.30
CA VAL A 25 1.43 -14.25 7.71
C VAL A 25 2.38 -13.26 8.38
N ALA A 26 1.81 -12.26 9.05
CA ALA A 26 2.56 -11.24 9.77
C ALA A 26 3.04 -11.74 11.14
N GLN A 27 4.35 -11.73 11.35
CA GLN A 27 5.00 -12.06 12.62
C GLN A 27 5.57 -10.80 13.27
N ARG A 28 5.27 -10.59 14.55
CA ARG A 28 5.83 -9.45 15.30
C ARG A 28 7.33 -9.64 15.52
N VAL A 29 8.08 -8.56 15.33
CA VAL A 29 9.53 -8.55 15.51
C VAL A 29 9.97 -7.35 16.35
N PRO A 30 11.19 -7.39 16.93
CA PRO A 30 11.79 -6.23 17.58
C PRO A 30 11.84 -5.00 16.66
N LYS A 31 11.82 -3.82 17.28
CA LYS A 31 11.90 -2.56 16.55
C LYS A 31 13.17 -2.51 15.69
N GLY A 32 13.03 -2.06 14.45
CA GLY A 32 14.10 -1.98 13.45
C GLY A 32 14.29 -3.22 12.59
N GLN A 33 13.70 -4.37 12.95
CA GLN A 33 13.89 -5.65 12.25
C GLN A 33 12.75 -6.04 11.30
N GLY A 34 11.63 -5.31 11.32
CA GLY A 34 10.49 -5.60 10.47
C GLY A 34 10.57 -4.90 9.13
N THR A 35 9.80 -5.45 8.20
CA THR A 35 9.61 -4.92 6.85
C THR A 35 8.29 -4.17 6.71
N HIS A 36 7.38 -4.31 7.67
CA HIS A 36 6.06 -3.67 7.64
C HIS A 36 5.64 -3.15 9.01
N PHE A 37 4.67 -2.24 9.01
CA PHE A 37 3.97 -1.75 10.20
C PHE A 37 2.49 -2.09 10.15
N ILE A 38 1.96 -2.61 11.27
CA ILE A 38 0.53 -2.76 11.50
C ILE A 38 0.08 -1.63 12.42
N HIS A 39 -0.78 -0.76 11.90
CA HIS A 39 -1.43 0.32 12.63
C HIS A 39 -2.80 -0.16 13.08
N ILE A 40 -3.04 -0.19 14.39
CA ILE A 40 -4.31 -0.53 15.02
C ILE A 40 -4.93 0.77 15.51
N SER A 41 -5.94 1.25 14.81
CA SER A 41 -6.67 2.46 15.15
C SER A 41 -7.63 2.22 16.32
N PRO A 42 -8.00 3.25 17.10
CA PRO A 42 -8.97 3.12 18.21
C PRO A 42 -10.36 2.64 17.76
N ASN A 43 -10.70 2.79 16.48
CA ASN A 43 -11.92 2.28 15.86
C ASN A 43 -11.84 0.80 15.44
N ASN A 44 -10.79 0.08 15.86
CA ASN A 44 -10.48 -1.30 15.50
C ASN A 44 -10.20 -1.53 14.00
N GLU A 45 -10.00 -0.47 13.22
CA GLU A 45 -9.45 -0.63 11.87
C GLU A 45 -7.97 -0.95 11.96
N THR A 46 -7.52 -1.85 11.07
CA THR A 46 -6.12 -2.26 10.98
C THR A 46 -5.60 -1.95 9.59
N HIS A 47 -4.44 -1.29 9.53
CA HIS A 47 -3.78 -0.91 8.29
C HIS A 47 -2.36 -1.47 8.27
N LEU A 48 -1.98 -2.11 7.16
CA LEU A 48 -0.64 -2.62 6.93
C LEU A 48 0.11 -1.66 6.00
N GLU A 49 1.28 -1.20 6.43
CA GLU A 49 2.14 -0.29 5.67
C GLU A 49 3.52 -0.94 5.46
N GLU A 50 4.06 -0.87 4.25
CA GLU A 50 5.43 -1.33 3.96
C GLU A 50 6.45 -0.30 4.45
N LYS A 51 7.45 -0.76 5.21
CA LYS A 51 8.53 0.09 5.71
C LYS A 51 9.50 0.37 4.57
N SER A 52 9.35 1.54 3.95
CA SER A 52 10.30 2.00 2.94
C SER A 52 11.64 2.37 3.60
N ASP A 53 12.74 1.75 3.18
CA ASP A 53 14.13 2.12 3.55
C ASP A 53 14.58 3.45 2.91
N GLN A 54 13.66 4.38 2.66
CA GLN A 54 14.02 5.69 2.14
C GLN A 54 14.63 6.52 3.27
N PRO A 55 15.83 7.11 3.09
CA PRO A 55 16.32 8.12 4.01
C PRO A 55 15.26 9.21 4.06
N SER A 56 14.75 9.47 5.26
CA SER A 56 13.66 10.41 5.54
C SER A 56 13.86 11.73 4.79
N LEU A 57 13.20 11.87 3.65
CA LEU A 57 12.78 13.19 3.21
C LEU A 57 11.78 13.67 4.28
N PRO A 58 11.87 14.95 4.71
CA PRO A 58 11.01 15.45 5.77
C PRO A 58 9.56 15.13 5.40
N ALA A 59 8.84 14.58 6.39
CA ALA A 59 7.42 14.29 6.27
C ALA A 59 6.74 15.48 5.56
N PRO A 60 5.92 15.24 4.52
CA PRO A 60 5.17 16.33 3.92
C PRO A 60 4.34 16.93 5.06
N THR A 61 4.69 18.15 5.47
CA THR A 61 3.82 18.96 6.30
C THR A 61 2.48 18.94 5.59
N HIS A 62 1.47 18.41 6.26
CA HIS A 62 0.08 18.39 5.81
C HIS A 62 -0.40 19.84 5.67
N ASN A 63 0.04 20.49 4.60
CA ASN A 63 -0.58 21.67 4.04
C ASN A 63 -1.87 21.17 3.41
N ASN A 64 -2.95 21.73 3.92
CA ASN A 64 -4.32 21.25 3.81
C ASN A 64 -4.93 21.52 2.41
N ASP A 65 -4.18 21.27 1.35
CA ASP A 65 -4.58 21.54 -0.04
C ASP A 65 -3.79 20.63 -0.97
N THR A 66 -4.32 19.44 -1.28
CA THR A 66 -4.28 18.75 -2.59
C THR A 66 -4.73 17.29 -2.42
N ASN A 67 -5.94 17.08 -1.87
CA ASN A 67 -6.69 15.84 -2.15
C ASN A 67 -7.39 16.01 -3.51
N LYS A 68 -6.63 16.10 -4.59
CA LYS A 68 -7.19 16.00 -5.94
C LYS A 68 -7.03 14.55 -6.38
N TRP A 69 -8.01 13.74 -6.02
CA TRP A 69 -8.34 12.56 -6.81
C TRP A 69 -8.33 12.95 -8.30
N PRO A 70 -7.72 12.16 -9.21
CA PRO A 70 -7.79 12.48 -10.63
C PRO A 70 -9.26 12.47 -11.02
N SER A 71 -9.79 13.65 -11.30
CA SER A 71 -11.16 13.81 -11.79
C SER A 71 -11.31 13.00 -13.08
N LEU A 72 -12.24 12.05 -13.08
CA LEU A 72 -12.70 11.28 -14.25
C LEU A 72 -13.32 12.16 -15.35
N ALA A 73 -13.21 13.49 -15.27
CA ALA A 73 -13.84 14.43 -16.20
C ALA A 73 -13.24 14.42 -17.61
N THR A 74 -12.11 13.75 -17.85
CA THR A 74 -11.59 13.54 -19.20
C THR A 74 -11.58 12.05 -19.53
N PRO A 75 -12.44 11.57 -20.43
CA PRO A 75 -12.30 10.21 -20.93
C PRO A 75 -10.95 10.08 -21.66
N PRO A 76 -10.25 8.94 -21.54
CA PRO A 76 -9.06 8.69 -22.32
C PRO A 76 -9.41 8.78 -23.81
N SER A 77 -8.67 9.62 -24.54
CA SER A 77 -8.82 9.73 -26.00
C SER A 77 -8.28 8.45 -26.65
N TYR A 78 -9.16 7.49 -26.90
CA TYR A 78 -8.84 6.30 -27.68
C TYR A 78 -8.98 6.63 -29.17
N ASN A 79 -7.90 7.18 -29.76
CA ASN A 79 -7.84 7.41 -31.20
C ASN A 79 -6.77 6.55 -31.89
N SER A 80 -6.54 5.33 -31.39
CA SER A 80 -5.83 4.30 -32.15
C SER A 80 -6.84 3.26 -32.64
N LYS A 81 -7.24 3.37 -33.91
CA LYS A 81 -7.82 2.22 -34.62
C LYS A 81 -6.70 1.20 -34.81
N VAL A 82 -6.61 0.24 -33.89
CA VAL A 82 -5.79 -0.95 -34.10
C VAL A 82 -6.52 -1.81 -35.12
N ALA A 83 -6.04 -1.81 -36.36
CA ALA A 83 -6.53 -2.74 -37.38
C ALA A 83 -5.96 -4.13 -37.08
N PRO A 84 -6.77 -5.21 -37.21
CA PRO A 84 -6.25 -6.56 -37.09
C PRO A 84 -5.27 -6.84 -38.24
N SER A 85 -4.01 -7.12 -37.91
CA SER A 85 -3.03 -7.62 -38.88
C SER A 85 -3.35 -9.07 -39.19
N SER A 86 -4.01 -9.33 -40.31
CA SER A 86 -4.13 -10.67 -40.87
C SER A 86 -2.85 -11.02 -41.62
N GLU A 87 -1.84 -11.51 -40.92
CA GLU A 87 -0.73 -12.20 -41.57
C GLU A 87 -0.36 -13.46 -40.78
N ILE A 88 -1.02 -14.56 -41.13
CA ILE A 88 -0.46 -15.90 -40.96
C ILE A 88 -0.59 -16.56 -42.33
N LYS A 89 0.45 -16.42 -43.15
CA LYS A 89 0.75 -17.40 -44.20
C LYS A 89 1.23 -18.64 -43.48
N GLU A 90 0.43 -19.69 -43.46
CA GLU A 90 0.95 -21.03 -43.20
C GLU A 90 0.65 -21.94 -44.39
N GLU A 91 1.73 -22.60 -44.77
CA GLU A 91 2.00 -23.28 -46.00
C GLU A 91 1.38 -24.68 -46.00
N LYS A 92 0.86 -25.09 -47.16
CA LYS A 92 0.28 -26.40 -47.43
C LYS A 92 1.34 -27.51 -47.33
N PRO A 93 1.09 -28.62 -46.61
CA PRO A 93 1.70 -29.90 -46.93
C PRO A 93 0.71 -30.75 -47.75
N THR A 94 1.17 -31.12 -48.95
CA THR A 94 0.58 -32.16 -49.80
C THR A 94 0.76 -33.53 -49.12
N ALA A 95 -0.30 -34.34 -49.12
CA ALA A 95 -0.21 -35.80 -49.00
C ALA A 95 -1.05 -36.41 -50.12
#